data_AF-A0A7X7ZKW4-F1
#
_entry.id   AF-A0A7X7ZKW4-F1
#
_cell.length_a   1.000
_cell.length_b   1.000
_cell.length_c   1.000
_cell.angle_alpha   90.00
_cell.angle_beta   90.00
_cell.angle_gamma   90.00
#
_symmetry.space_group_name_H-M   'P 1'
#
loop_
_entity.id
_entity.type
_entity.pdbx_description
1 polymer ?
#
loop_
_entity_poly.entity_id
_entity_poly.type
_entity_poly.pdbx_seq_one_letter_code
_entity_poly.pdbx_strand_id
1 'polypeptide(L)'
;MKKCKANGCNNDVFSHLYCRAHQWIRTDDKYKKYKELKKSGKIPPKSKKRIGEEGRYVTICKELEIELRSQDKDGKIYCFFSGEEIVGAISWHHLRGRGVNLKDRRYLVPTINDNHLDYHFMSYDKFKKKVWYEDWLTRLKEKDEESYKKELRRADKATPLNPMLNFKEDYE
;
A
#
# COMPACT_ATOMS: atom_id res chain seq x y z
N MET A 1 -11.84 -4.43 15.35
CA MET A 1 -10.38 -4.73 15.34
C MET A 1 -9.88 -4.81 16.78
N LYS A 2 -8.96 -5.74 17.08
CA LYS A 2 -8.35 -5.82 18.43
C LYS A 2 -7.42 -4.62 18.66
N LYS A 3 -7.40 -4.07 19.88
CA LYS A 3 -6.55 -2.94 20.28
C LYS A 3 -5.24 -3.40 20.91
N CYS A 4 -4.21 -2.56 20.82
CA CYS A 4 -2.89 -2.82 21.39
C CYS A 4 -2.96 -3.08 22.90
N LYS A 5 -2.21 -4.06 23.39
CA LYS A 5 -2.11 -4.42 24.82
C LYS A 5 -1.28 -3.41 25.66
N ALA A 6 -0.60 -2.46 25.02
CA ALA A 6 0.23 -1.49 25.73
C ALA A 6 -0.68 -0.50 26.49
N ASN A 7 -0.37 -0.21 27.75
CA ASN A 7 -1.17 0.70 28.57
C ASN A 7 -1.35 2.05 27.88
N GLY A 8 -2.61 2.48 27.73
CA GLY A 8 -2.97 3.74 27.08
C GLY A 8 -2.88 3.76 25.55
N CYS A 9 -2.62 2.64 24.88
CA CYS A 9 -2.49 2.61 23.42
C CYS A 9 -3.79 2.20 22.70
N ASN A 10 -4.35 3.11 21.91
CA ASN A 10 -5.60 2.87 21.13
C ASN A 10 -5.36 2.42 19.68
N ASN A 11 -4.11 2.17 19.29
CA ASN A 11 -3.76 1.70 17.95
C ASN A 11 -4.21 0.26 17.74
N ASP A 12 -4.53 -0.09 16.48
CA ASP A 12 -4.92 -1.45 16.13
C ASP A 12 -3.74 -2.44 16.23
N VAL A 13 -4.07 -3.69 16.56
CA VAL A 13 -3.08 -4.77 16.68
C VAL A 13 -2.45 -5.03 15.32
N PHE A 14 -1.10 -5.01 15.30
CA PHE A 14 -0.31 -5.46 14.16
C PHE A 14 0.07 -6.94 14.30
N SER A 15 0.60 -7.34 15.46
CA SER A 15 0.98 -8.72 15.73
C SER A 15 1.10 -8.99 17.23
N HIS A 16 0.71 -10.19 17.67
CA HIS A 16 0.84 -10.67 19.07
C HIS A 16 0.29 -9.67 20.10
N LEU A 17 -0.91 -9.13 19.83
CA LEU A 17 -1.62 -8.15 20.66
C LEU A 17 -0.97 -6.76 20.75
N TYR A 18 0.14 -6.48 20.05
CA TYR A 18 0.75 -5.15 20.05
C TYR A 18 0.61 -4.47 18.68
N CYS A 19 0.51 -3.14 18.68
CA CYS A 19 0.60 -2.33 17.47
C CYS A 19 2.06 -2.29 16.98
N ARG A 20 2.28 -1.66 15.82
CA ARG A 20 3.62 -1.57 15.21
C ARG A 20 4.62 -0.84 16.10
N ALA A 21 4.20 0.26 16.73
CA ALA A 21 5.01 1.08 17.61
C ALA A 21 5.37 0.39 18.94
N HIS A 22 4.60 -0.62 19.37
CA HIS A 22 4.82 -1.34 20.63
C HIS A 22 5.31 -2.78 20.42
N GLN A 23 5.81 -3.13 19.23
CA GLN A 23 6.43 -4.46 19.04
C GLN A 23 7.68 -4.66 19.91
N TRP A 24 8.32 -3.60 20.41
CA TRP A 24 9.57 -3.68 21.18
C TRP A 24 9.40 -4.11 22.64
N ILE A 25 8.20 -3.91 23.23
CA ILE A 25 7.84 -4.35 24.59
C ILE A 25 7.37 -5.80 24.64
N ARG A 26 7.38 -6.50 23.51
CA ARG A 26 7.01 -7.92 23.46
C ARG A 26 7.92 -8.75 24.35
N THR A 27 7.31 -9.64 25.11
CA THR A 27 8.00 -10.55 26.05
C THR A 27 7.82 -12.02 25.68
N ASP A 28 7.13 -12.32 24.58
CA ASP A 28 6.96 -13.69 24.09
C ASP A 28 8.30 -14.31 23.66
N ASP A 29 8.44 -15.61 23.88
CA ASP A 29 9.69 -16.33 23.66
C ASP A 29 10.18 -16.26 22.21
N LYS A 30 9.23 -16.19 21.26
CA LYS A 30 9.55 -16.01 19.84
C LYS A 30 10.26 -14.67 19.59
N TYR A 31 9.80 -13.58 20.20
CA TYR A 31 10.45 -12.28 20.10
C TYR A 31 11.81 -12.23 20.81
N LYS A 32 11.92 -12.83 22.00
CA LYS A 32 13.20 -12.94 22.74
C LYS A 32 14.25 -13.69 21.93
N LYS A 33 13.89 -14.88 21.41
CA LYS A 33 14.75 -15.69 20.54
C LYS A 33 15.20 -14.92 19.29
N TYR A 34 14.30 -14.15 18.66
CA TYR A 34 14.68 -13.29 17.53
C TYR A 34 15.71 -12.22 17.93
N LYS A 35 15.53 -11.54 19.06
CA LYS A 35 16.49 -10.55 19.56
C LYS A 35 17.86 -11.16 19.85
N GLU A 36 17.90 -12.34 20.46
CA GLU A 36 19.13 -13.08 20.73
C GLU A 36 19.85 -13.46 19.44
N LEU A 37 19.12 -14.05 18.48
CA LEU A 37 19.68 -14.41 17.17
C LEU A 37 20.20 -13.18 16.41
N LYS A 38 19.53 -12.04 16.54
CA LYS A 38 19.97 -10.77 15.94
C LYS A 38 21.24 -10.26 16.62
N LYS A 39 21.29 -10.27 17.95
CA LYS A 39 22.45 -9.84 18.74
C LYS A 39 23.66 -10.75 18.50
N SER A 40 23.44 -12.05 18.33
CA SER A 40 24.50 -13.02 18.06
C SER A 40 24.94 -13.06 16.59
N GLY A 41 24.41 -12.18 15.72
CA GLY A 41 24.72 -12.17 14.29
C GLY A 41 24.24 -13.41 13.51
N LYS A 42 23.43 -14.28 14.12
CA LYS A 42 22.89 -15.50 13.49
C LYS A 42 21.77 -15.19 12.50
N ILE A 43 21.15 -14.01 12.62
CA ILE A 43 20.28 -13.48 11.57
C ILE A 43 21.19 -12.79 10.54
N PRO A 44 21.28 -13.32 9.31
CA PRO A 44 22.12 -12.70 8.30
C PRO A 44 21.62 -11.28 8.00
N PRO A 45 22.53 -10.32 7.73
CA PRO A 45 22.14 -9.02 7.20
C PRO A 45 21.34 -9.22 5.90
N LYS A 46 20.66 -8.16 5.44
CA LYS A 46 20.00 -8.19 4.13
C LYS A 46 20.97 -8.75 3.08
N SER A 47 20.49 -9.66 2.22
CA SER A 47 21.34 -10.26 1.20
C SER A 47 21.94 -9.19 0.28
N LYS A 48 23.17 -9.41 -0.22
CA LYS A 48 23.81 -8.49 -1.19
C LYS A 48 22.90 -8.21 -2.39
N LYS A 49 22.19 -9.26 -2.86
CA LYS A 49 21.15 -9.14 -3.88
C LYS A 49 20.08 -8.13 -3.48
N ARG A 50 19.49 -8.25 -2.29
CA ARG A 50 18.43 -7.35 -1.81
C ARG A 50 18.91 -5.90 -1.71
N ILE A 51 20.13 -5.69 -1.23
CA ILE A 51 20.75 -4.36 -1.15
C ILE A 51 20.88 -3.74 -2.56
N GLY A 52 21.40 -4.52 -3.51
CA GLY A 52 21.53 -4.07 -4.91
C GLY A 52 20.16 -3.79 -5.56
N GLU A 53 19.14 -4.59 -5.26
CA GLU A 53 17.78 -4.35 -5.75
C GLU A 53 17.15 -3.08 -5.19
N GLU A 54 17.35 -2.80 -3.90
CA GLU A 54 16.90 -1.55 -3.25
C GLU A 54 17.62 -0.34 -3.85
N GLY A 55 18.95 -0.43 -4.05
CA GLY A 55 19.72 0.63 -4.70
C GLY A 55 19.22 0.93 -6.11
N ARG A 56 19.00 -0.11 -6.93
CA ARG A 56 18.48 0.04 -8.30
C ARG A 56 17.07 0.66 -8.32
N TYR A 57 16.21 0.28 -7.38
CA TYR A 57 14.88 0.88 -7.25
C TYR A 57 14.96 2.38 -6.97
N VAL A 58 15.85 2.80 -6.06
CA VAL A 58 16.08 4.22 -5.76
C VAL A 58 16.57 4.98 -6.99
N THR A 59 17.50 4.41 -7.76
CA THR A 59 17.96 5.00 -9.03
C THR A 59 16.80 5.18 -10.02
N ILE A 60 15.99 4.15 -10.23
CA ILE A 60 14.83 4.20 -11.13
C ILE A 60 13.84 5.30 -10.72
N CYS A 61 13.56 5.43 -9.43
CA CYS A 61 12.65 6.47 -8.92
C CYS A 61 13.20 7.88 -9.21
N LYS A 62 14.51 8.09 -9.05
CA LYS A 62 15.15 9.38 -9.39
C LYS A 62 15.10 9.68 -10.88
N GLU A 63 15.37 8.69 -11.72
CA GLU A 63 15.28 8.82 -13.18
C GLU A 63 13.86 9.17 -13.63
N LEU A 64 12.85 8.50 -13.07
CA LEU A 64 11.44 8.79 -13.35
C LEU A 64 11.02 10.18 -12.86
N GLU A 65 11.52 10.62 -11.70
CA GLU A 65 11.26 11.98 -11.22
C GLU A 65 11.77 13.01 -12.23
N ILE A 66 13.02 12.89 -12.68
CA ILE A 66 13.60 13.79 -13.68
C ILE A 66 12.79 13.77 -14.98
N GLU A 67 12.43 12.59 -15.46
CA GLU A 67 11.62 12.41 -16.67
C GLU A 67 10.26 13.13 -16.54
N LEU A 68 9.53 12.90 -15.44
CA LEU A 68 8.22 13.52 -15.23
C LEU A 68 8.31 15.03 -15.11
N ARG A 69 9.31 15.56 -14.40
CA ARG A 69 9.53 17.02 -14.35
C ARG A 69 9.83 17.60 -15.72
N SER A 70 10.52 16.87 -16.59
CA SER A 70 10.84 17.36 -17.94
C SER A 70 9.63 17.40 -18.90
N GLN A 71 8.56 16.66 -18.59
CA GLN A 71 7.35 16.62 -19.41
C GLN A 71 6.40 17.79 -19.12
N ASP A 72 6.48 18.38 -17.93
CA ASP A 72 5.68 19.52 -17.52
C ASP A 72 6.49 20.82 -17.65
N LYS A 73 5.88 21.88 -18.21
CA LYS A 73 6.57 23.16 -18.45
C LYS A 73 7.02 23.85 -17.17
N ASP A 74 6.31 23.63 -16.07
CA ASP A 74 6.62 24.20 -14.76
C ASP A 74 7.43 23.22 -13.89
N GLY A 75 7.77 22.04 -14.41
CA GLY A 75 8.45 20.99 -13.65
C GLY A 75 7.59 20.33 -12.58
N LYS A 76 6.26 20.43 -12.68
CA LYS A 76 5.31 19.89 -11.71
C LYS A 76 5.11 18.40 -11.90
N ILE A 77 4.84 17.70 -10.79
CA ILE A 77 4.47 16.29 -10.79
C ILE A 77 3.15 16.15 -10.05
N TYR A 78 2.22 15.44 -10.67
CA TYR A 78 0.87 15.25 -10.13
C TYR A 78 0.72 13.83 -9.55
N CYS A 79 -0.01 13.74 -8.45
CA CYS A 79 -0.33 12.49 -7.79
C CYS A 79 -1.22 11.64 -8.68
N PHE A 80 -0.84 10.40 -8.94
CA PHE A 80 -1.68 9.49 -9.72
C PHE A 80 -3.04 9.19 -9.07
N PHE A 81 -3.09 9.14 -7.73
CA PHE A 81 -4.33 8.96 -6.98
C PHE A 81 -5.20 10.22 -7.01
N SER A 82 -4.77 11.34 -6.45
CA SER A 82 -5.63 12.52 -6.31
C SER A 82 -5.68 13.44 -7.53
N GLY A 83 -4.70 13.38 -8.43
CA GLY A 83 -4.51 14.37 -9.50
C GLY A 83 -3.91 15.70 -9.02
N GLU A 84 -3.71 15.87 -7.71
CA GLU A 84 -3.14 17.08 -7.13
C GLU A 84 -1.62 17.15 -7.34
N GLU A 85 -1.08 18.36 -7.38
CA GLU A 85 0.37 18.58 -7.42
C GLU A 85 1.05 18.01 -6.16
N ILE A 86 2.16 17.29 -6.35
CA ILE A 86 2.99 16.80 -5.25
C ILE A 86 3.94 17.90 -4.83
N VAL A 87 3.61 18.56 -3.72
CA VAL A 87 4.51 19.51 -3.05
C VAL A 87 5.42 18.75 -2.09
N GLY A 88 6.70 18.57 -2.47
CA GLY A 88 7.72 17.94 -1.62
C GLY A 88 8.12 16.52 -2.06
N ALA A 89 8.28 15.62 -1.08
CA ALA A 89 8.83 14.29 -1.33
C ALA A 89 7.83 13.36 -2.04
N ILE A 90 8.25 12.80 -3.17
CA ILE A 90 7.44 11.88 -3.96
C ILE A 90 7.45 10.49 -3.31
N SER A 91 6.26 9.95 -3.09
CA SER A 91 6.07 8.53 -2.80
C SER A 91 5.80 7.79 -4.11
N TRP A 92 6.35 6.59 -4.26
CA TRP A 92 6.19 5.77 -5.46
C TRP A 92 5.28 4.59 -5.17
N HIS A 93 4.23 4.45 -5.99
CA HIS A 93 3.31 3.32 -5.93
C HIS A 93 3.48 2.42 -7.13
N HIS A 94 3.44 1.10 -6.91
CA HIS A 94 3.54 0.11 -7.98
C HIS A 94 2.18 -0.54 -8.21
N LEU A 95 1.53 -0.25 -9.35
CA LEU A 95 0.14 -0.60 -9.64
C LEU A 95 -0.14 -2.12 -9.51
N ARG A 96 0.81 -2.96 -9.93
CA ARG A 96 0.65 -4.42 -9.89
C ARG A 96 0.89 -5.06 -8.52
N GLY A 97 1.30 -4.28 -7.52
CA GLY A 97 1.52 -4.75 -6.15
C GLY A 97 2.80 -5.57 -5.94
N ARG A 98 2.87 -6.27 -4.81
CA ARG A 98 4.05 -7.04 -4.37
C ARG A 98 4.11 -8.40 -5.08
N GLY A 99 5.28 -8.76 -5.61
CA GLY A 99 5.52 -10.05 -6.30
C GLY A 99 5.81 -9.91 -7.79
N VAL A 100 5.52 -8.75 -8.37
CA VAL A 100 5.93 -8.37 -9.73
C VAL A 100 7.28 -7.65 -9.68
N ASN A 101 8.00 -7.57 -10.80
CA ASN A 101 9.26 -6.86 -10.89
C ASN A 101 9.07 -5.38 -10.50
N LEU A 102 9.34 -5.03 -9.24
CA LEU A 102 9.16 -3.70 -8.64
C LEU A 102 9.96 -2.58 -9.33
N LYS A 103 10.78 -2.96 -10.31
CA LYS A 103 11.66 -2.08 -11.09
C LYS A 103 11.04 -1.74 -12.45
N ASP A 104 9.88 -2.30 -12.81
CA ASP A 104 9.22 -2.00 -14.07
C ASP A 104 8.62 -0.60 -14.02
N ARG A 105 9.31 0.33 -14.68
CA ARG A 105 8.98 1.76 -14.76
C ARG A 105 7.56 2.01 -15.24
N ARG A 106 6.99 1.12 -16.07
CA ARG A 106 5.65 1.29 -16.64
C ARG A 106 4.55 1.32 -15.60
N TYR A 107 4.76 0.61 -14.48
CA TYR A 107 3.77 0.45 -13.42
C TYR A 107 4.12 1.25 -12.16
N LEU A 108 5.21 2.02 -12.17
CA LEU A 108 5.56 2.95 -11.12
C LEU A 108 4.92 4.30 -11.38
N VAL A 109 4.13 4.76 -10.42
CA VAL A 109 3.43 6.05 -10.51
C VAL A 109 3.73 6.93 -9.29
N PRO A 110 3.85 8.25 -9.50
CA PRO A 110 4.11 9.20 -8.42
C PRO A 110 2.84 9.42 -7.59
N THR A 111 3.02 9.57 -6.28
CA THR A 111 1.91 9.69 -5.33
C THR A 111 2.28 10.59 -4.16
N ILE A 112 1.27 11.27 -3.60
CA ILE A 112 1.36 11.83 -2.26
C ILE A 112 1.38 10.66 -1.27
N ASN A 113 2.27 10.72 -0.29
CA ASN A 113 2.46 9.63 0.67
C ASN A 113 1.16 9.25 1.38
N ASP A 114 0.34 10.20 1.78
CA ASP A 114 -0.89 9.92 2.51
C ASP A 114 -1.92 9.18 1.63
N ASN A 115 -2.07 9.56 0.36
CA ASN A 115 -2.90 8.83 -0.59
C ASN A 115 -2.38 7.40 -0.82
N HIS A 116 -1.06 7.23 -0.85
CA HIS A 116 -0.43 5.91 -0.95
C HIS A 116 -0.69 5.04 0.27
N LEU A 117 -0.59 5.61 1.47
CA LEU A 117 -0.92 4.92 2.71
C LEU A 117 -2.41 4.57 2.77
N ASP A 118 -3.28 5.49 2.37
CA ASP A 118 -4.72 5.26 2.30
C ASP A 118 -5.03 4.08 1.37
N TYR A 119 -4.46 4.01 0.18
CA TYR A 119 -4.65 2.88 -0.73
C TYR A 119 -4.31 1.52 -0.09
N HIS A 120 -3.21 1.47 0.68
CA HIS A 120 -2.70 0.24 1.28
C HIS A 120 -3.36 -0.17 2.59
N PHE A 121 -3.80 0.79 3.40
CA PHE A 121 -4.19 0.55 4.79
C PHE A 121 -5.65 0.92 5.08
N MET A 122 -6.29 1.74 4.25
CA MET A 122 -7.68 2.09 4.42
C MET A 122 -8.59 0.92 4.01
N SER A 123 -9.67 0.72 4.78
CA SER A 123 -10.73 -0.19 4.38
C SER A 123 -11.36 0.27 3.07
N TYR A 124 -11.72 -0.68 2.20
CA TYR A 124 -12.25 -0.37 0.88
C TYR A 124 -13.47 0.57 0.91
N ASP A 125 -14.40 0.38 1.87
CA ASP A 125 -15.59 1.25 2.01
C ASP A 125 -15.30 2.71 2.35
N LYS A 126 -14.17 2.97 3.02
CA LYS A 126 -13.71 4.35 3.27
C LYS A 126 -12.94 4.88 2.08
N PHE A 127 -12.15 4.02 1.44
CA PHE A 127 -11.35 4.37 0.28
C PHE A 127 -12.20 4.81 -0.91
N LYS A 128 -13.29 4.08 -1.24
CA LYS A 128 -14.22 4.45 -2.32
C LYS A 128 -14.99 5.76 -2.09
N LYS A 129 -14.96 6.31 -0.87
CA LYS A 129 -15.58 7.59 -0.51
C LYS A 129 -14.61 8.77 -0.62
N LYS A 130 -13.36 8.53 -0.99
CA LYS A 130 -12.41 9.62 -1.27
C LYS A 130 -12.87 10.39 -2.50
N VAL A 131 -12.76 11.72 -2.44
CA VAL A 131 -13.21 12.63 -3.50
C VAL A 131 -12.58 12.28 -4.86
N TRP A 132 -11.33 11.81 -4.83
CA TRP A 132 -10.56 11.48 -6.03
C TRP A 132 -10.73 10.03 -6.52
N TYR A 133 -11.58 9.20 -5.89
CA TYR A 133 -11.65 7.77 -6.19
C TYR A 133 -12.09 7.47 -7.63
N GLU A 134 -13.15 8.12 -8.11
CA GLU A 134 -13.68 7.91 -9.47
C GLU A 134 -12.69 8.38 -10.55
N ASP A 135 -12.09 9.55 -10.37
CA ASP A 135 -11.08 10.06 -11.29
C ASP A 135 -9.84 9.17 -11.31
N TRP A 136 -9.45 8.61 -10.16
CA TRP A 136 -8.37 7.66 -10.06
C TRP A 136 -8.68 6.36 -10.82
N LEU A 137 -9.90 5.83 -10.73
CA LEU A 137 -10.31 4.65 -11.49
C LEU A 137 -10.20 4.89 -13.00
N THR A 138 -10.58 6.08 -13.48
CA THR A 138 -10.44 6.48 -14.89
C THR A 138 -8.97 6.48 -15.29
N ARG A 139 -8.10 7.17 -14.53
CA ARG A 139 -6.64 7.15 -14.76
C ARG A 139 -6.05 5.74 -14.73
N LEU A 140 -6.53 4.89 -13.82
CA LEU A 140 -6.07 3.50 -13.70
C LEU A 140 -6.45 2.67 -14.93
N LYS A 141 -7.67 2.84 -15.45
CA LYS A 141 -8.16 2.17 -16.65
C LYS A 141 -7.33 2.54 -17.88
N GLU A 142 -7.02 3.82 -18.03
CA GLU A 142 -6.18 4.33 -19.13
C GLU A 142 -4.73 3.84 -19.02
N LYS A 143 -4.19 3.75 -17.79
CA LYS A 143 -2.79 3.40 -17.55
C LYS A 143 -2.50 1.90 -17.65
N ASP A 144 -3.32 1.06 -17.02
CA ASP A 144 -3.12 -0.39 -16.95
C ASP A 144 -4.46 -1.10 -16.72
N GLU A 145 -5.09 -1.53 -17.81
CA GLU A 145 -6.40 -2.20 -17.80
C GLU A 145 -6.43 -3.43 -16.87
N GLU A 146 -5.30 -4.14 -16.73
CA GLU A 146 -5.20 -5.30 -15.84
C GLU A 146 -5.31 -4.90 -14.35
N SER A 147 -4.63 -3.82 -13.95
CA SER A 147 -4.75 -3.27 -12.60
C SER A 147 -6.14 -2.70 -12.35
N TYR A 148 -6.77 -2.07 -13.34
CA TYR A 148 -8.15 -1.62 -13.26
C TYR A 148 -9.13 -2.79 -13.01
N LYS A 149 -9.05 -3.86 -13.82
CA LYS A 149 -9.85 -5.09 -13.61
C LYS A 149 -9.63 -5.71 -12.23
N LYS A 150 -8.39 -5.66 -11.72
CA LYS A 150 -8.08 -6.12 -10.36
C LYS A 150 -8.75 -5.27 -9.29
N GLU A 151 -8.81 -3.96 -9.46
CA GLU A 151 -9.47 -3.07 -8.52
C GLU A 151 -10.99 -3.26 -8.53
N LEU A 152 -11.62 -3.46 -9.70
CA LEU A 152 -13.04 -3.81 -9.77
C LEU A 152 -13.36 -5.10 -9.01
N ARG A 153 -12.53 -6.14 -9.16
CA ARG A 153 -12.69 -7.38 -8.37
C ARG A 153 -12.51 -7.16 -6.87
N ARG A 154 -11.73 -6.16 -6.45
CA ARG A 154 -11.61 -5.77 -5.04
C ARG A 154 -12.89 -5.07 -4.57
N ALA A 155 -13.51 -4.26 -5.44
CA ALA A 155 -14.82 -3.64 -5.21
C ALA A 155 -15.93 -4.67 -4.99
N ASP A 156 -16.02 -5.64 -5.88
CA ASP A 156 -17.06 -6.67 -5.85
C ASP A 156 -16.98 -7.48 -4.56
N LYS A 157 -15.77 -7.84 -4.14
CA LYS A 157 -15.52 -8.58 -2.88
C LYS A 157 -15.80 -7.76 -1.63
N ALA A 158 -15.65 -6.44 -1.70
CA ALA A 158 -15.89 -5.55 -0.58
C ALA A 158 -17.38 -5.21 -0.41
N THR A 159 -18.16 -5.34 -1.49
CA THR A 159 -19.62 -5.18 -1.43
C THR A 159 -20.21 -6.43 -0.78
N PRO A 160 -20.83 -6.33 0.41
CA PRO A 160 -21.48 -7.48 1.00
C PRO A 160 -22.58 -7.95 0.04
N LEU A 161 -22.53 -9.22 -0.37
CA LEU A 161 -23.66 -9.89 -1.01
C LEU A 161 -24.87 -9.63 -0.12
N ASN A 162 -25.84 -8.88 -0.63
CA ASN A 162 -27.08 -8.60 0.08
C ASN A 162 -27.74 -9.95 0.42
N PRO A 163 -27.89 -10.34 1.70
CA PRO A 163 -28.52 -11.61 2.04
C PRO A 163 -30.04 -11.62 1.79
N MET A 164 -30.62 -10.55 1.23
CA MET A 164 -32.06 -10.38 1.06
C MET A 164 -32.68 -10.96 -0.23
N LEU A 165 -31.99 -11.84 -0.97
CA LEU A 165 -32.59 -12.59 -2.08
C LEU A 165 -32.70 -14.08 -1.78
N ASN A 166 -33.19 -14.42 -0.59
CA ASN A 166 -33.78 -15.72 -0.26
C ASN A 166 -35.18 -15.50 0.33
N PHE A 167 -36.02 -14.72 -0.36
CA PHE A 167 -37.46 -14.92 -0.22
C PHE A 167 -37.79 -16.17 -1.02
N LYS A 168 -37.88 -17.30 -0.32
CA LYS A 168 -38.67 -18.42 -0.82
C LYS A 168 -40.10 -17.88 -0.94
N GLU A 169 -40.57 -17.76 -2.17
CA GLU A 169 -41.99 -17.70 -2.45
C GLU A 169 -42.58 -19.04 -2.01
N ASP A 170 -43.07 -19.08 -0.78
CA ASP A 170 -44.07 -20.05 -0.38
C ASP A 170 -45.37 -19.60 -1.05
N TYR A 171 -45.60 -20.07 -2.28
CA TYR A 171 -46.95 -20.13 -2.86
C TYR A 171 -47.60 -21.44 -2.42
N GLU A 172 -48.81 -21.26 -1.92
CA GLU A 172 -49.75 -22.19 -1.28
C GLU A 172 -49.95 -23.55 -1.97
#